data_AF-A0AAW4IM83-F1
#
_entry.id   AF-A0AAW4IM83-F1
#
_cell.length_a   1.000
_cell.length_b   1.000
_cell.length_c   1.000
_cell.angle_alpha   90.00
_cell.angle_beta   90.00
_cell.angle_gamma   90.00
#
_symmetry.space_group_name_H-M   'P 1'
#
loop_
_entity.id
_entity.type
_entity.pdbx_description
1 polymer ?
#
loop_
_entity_poly.entity_id
_entity_poly.type
_entity_poly.pdbx_seq_one_letter_code
_entity_poly.pdbx_strand_id
1 'polypeptide(L)' 'MLVRRMVDESGDPTGFDAQAWLDHWLVGVVPALGDRRPLDVLNEPGGLEVLRSLLLQAQYGTFS' A
#
# COMPACT_ATOMS: atom_id res chain seq x y z
N MET A 1 11.68 0.06 -5.03
CA MET A 1 10.50 0.10 -4.13
C MET A 1 9.31 -0.52 -4.83
N LEU A 2 8.54 -1.38 -4.16
CA LEU A 2 7.38 -2.07 -4.75
C LEU A 2 6.35 -1.08 -5.31
N VAL A 3 6.04 -0.01 -4.57
CA VAL A 3 5.11 1.06 -4.97
C VAL A 3 5.54 1.78 -6.25
N ARG A 4 6.84 2.02 -6.45
CA ARG A 4 7.32 2.66 -7.68
C ARG A 4 7.11 1.78 -8.91
N ARG A 5 7.26 0.46 -8.76
CA ARG A 5 6.99 -0.50 -9.85
C ARG A 5 5.50 -0.54 -10.18
N MET A 6 4.63 -0.48 -9.16
CA MET A 6 3.18 -0.41 -9.36
C MET A 6 2.75 0.80 -10.20
N VAL A 7 3.34 1.97 -9.94
CA VAL A 7 2.99 3.21 -10.65
C VAL A 7 3.52 3.22 -12.08
N ASP A 8 4.72 2.67 -12.28
CA ASP A 8 5.35 2.52 -13.60
C ASP A 8 4.51 1.61 -14.53
N GLU A 9 3.90 0.57 -13.96
CA GLU A 9 3.09 -0.41 -14.71
C GLU A 9 1.62 0.02 -14.90
N SER A 10 1.13 1.06 -14.21
CA SER A 10 -0.30 1.39 -14.15
C SER A 10 -0.65 2.85 -14.50
N GLY A 11 0.32 3.73 -14.80
CA GLY A 11 0.03 5.14 -15.10
C GLY A 11 1.23 5.97 -15.59
N ASP A 12 1.13 7.30 -15.45
CA ASP A 12 2.23 8.24 -15.69
C ASP A 12 3.05 8.44 -14.40
N PRO A 13 4.31 7.97 -14.33
CA PRO A 13 5.13 8.09 -13.14
C PRO A 13 5.69 9.50 -12.91
N THR A 14 5.39 10.45 -13.80
CA THR A 14 5.87 11.84 -13.74
C THR A 14 5.13 12.60 -12.64
N GLY A 15 5.87 13.03 -11.61
CA GLY A 15 5.31 13.78 -10.48
C GLY A 15 4.67 12.93 -9.38
N PHE A 16 4.61 11.60 -9.53
CA PHE A 16 4.14 10.72 -8.46
C PHE A 16 5.25 10.42 -7.45
N ASP A 17 5.14 11.01 -6.26
CA ASP A 17 5.98 10.68 -5.12
C ASP A 17 5.44 9.45 -4.39
N ALA A 18 6.00 8.28 -4.76
CA ALA A 18 5.64 7.00 -4.17
C ALA A 18 5.95 6.92 -2.68
N GLN A 19 6.94 7.67 -2.19
CA GLN A 19 7.30 7.67 -0.78
C GLN A 19 6.31 8.52 0.01
N ALA A 20 6.01 9.74 -0.45
CA ALA A 20 5.00 10.60 0.19
C ALA A 20 3.60 9.97 0.18
N TRP A 21 3.23 9.29 -0.92
CA TRP A 21 1.98 8.53 -0.98
C TRP A 21 1.95 7.38 0.04
N LEU A 22 3.04 6.61 0.13
CA LEU A 22 3.13 5.49 1.07
C LEU A 22 3.10 5.98 2.52
N ASP A 23 3.81 7.05 2.85
CA ASP A 23 3.82 7.65 4.18
C ASP A 23 2.41 8.12 4.59
N HIS A 24 1.68 8.73 3.66
CA HIS A 24 0.29 9.13 3.90
C HIS A 24 -0.64 7.92 4.08
N TRP A 25 -0.47 6.89 3.26
CA TRP A 25 -1.26 5.66 3.35
C TRP A 25 -1.02 4.92 4.67
N LEU A 26 0.22 4.89 5.15
CA LEU A 26 0.62 4.22 6.39
C LEU A 26 -0.09 4.76 7.64
N VAL A 27 -0.37 6.07 7.67
CA VAL A 27 -1.07 6.74 8.77
C VAL A 27 -2.59 6.80 8.58
N GLY A 28 -3.08 6.55 7.37
CA GLY A 28 -4.50 6.56 7.02
C GLY A 28 -5.24 5.30 7.47
N VAL A 29 -6.56 5.43 7.65
CA VAL A 29 -7.44 4.27 7.93
C VAL A 29 -7.72 3.54 6.63
N VAL A 30 -7.51 2.22 6.62
CA VAL A 30 -7.72 1.37 5.45
C VAL A 30 -8.86 0.39 5.73
N PRO A 31 -10.02 0.51 5.04
CA PRO A 31 -11.16 -0.38 5.27
C PRO A 31 -10.85 -1.87 5.06
N ALA A 32 -9.98 -2.19 4.10
CA ALA A 32 -9.53 -3.56 3.83
C ALA A 32 -8.72 -4.19 4.99
N LEU A 33 -8.25 -3.38 5.95
CA LEU A 33 -7.60 -3.82 7.17
C LEU A 33 -8.56 -3.82 8.38
N GLY A 34 -9.86 -3.73 8.15
CA GLY A 34 -10.88 -3.61 9.20
C GLY A 34 -10.89 -2.23 9.85
N ASP A 35 -10.79 -1.18 9.03
CA ASP A 35 -10.70 0.22 9.47
C ASP A 35 -9.52 0.49 10.41
N ARG A 36 -8.39 -0.19 10.15
CA ARG A 36 -7.13 -0.02 10.89
C ARG A 36 -6.11 0.74 10.06
N ARG A 37 -5.14 1.35 10.75
CA ARG A 37 -4.00 1.97 10.07
C ARG A 37 -2.99 0.89 9.70
N PRO A 38 -2.40 0.94 8.50
CA PRO A 38 -1.33 0.02 8.11
C PRO A 38 -0.17 0.00 9.11
N LEU A 39 0.19 1.13 9.72
CA LEU A 39 1.20 1.18 10.78
C LEU A 39 0.89 0.28 11.98
N ASP A 40 -0.39 0.18 12.37
CA ASP A 40 -0.78 -0.69 13.48
C ASP A 40 -0.58 -2.16 13.11
N VAL A 41 -0.84 -2.51 11.85
CA VAL A 41 -0.61 -3.86 11.31
C VAL A 41 0.89 -4.14 11.14
N LEU A 42 1.69 -3.16 10.70
CA LEU A 42 3.13 -3.31 10.52
C LEU A 42 3.86 -3.66 11.84
N ASN A 43 3.33 -3.18 12.97
CA ASN A 43 3.85 -3.50 14.30
C ASN A 43 3.51 -4.93 14.77
N GLU A 44 2.64 -5.65 14.08
CA GLU A 44 2.31 -7.04 14.38
C GLU A 44 3.31 -8.02 13.74
N PRO A 45 3.55 -9.19 14.36
CA PRO A 45 4.33 -10.26 13.74
C PRO A 45 3.73 -10.67 12.39
N GLY A 46 4.51 -10.53 11.32
CA GLY A 46 4.06 -10.84 9.95
C GLY A 46 3.28 -9.72 9.26
N GLY A 47 3.09 -8.57 9.91
CA GLY A 47 2.38 -7.42 9.36
C GLY A 47 2.92 -6.91 8.03
N LEU A 48 4.25 -6.96 7.85
CA LEU A 48 4.89 -6.57 6.59
C LEU A 48 4.39 -7.40 5.39
N GLU A 49 4.21 -8.71 5.55
CA GLU A 49 3.74 -9.58 4.47
C GLU A 49 2.25 -9.36 4.15
N VAL A 50 1.45 -9.05 5.18
CA VAL A 50 0.04 -8.66 5.01
C VAL A 50 -0.05 -7.38 4.18
N LEU A 51 0.69 -6.34 4.57
CA LEU A 51 0.69 -5.06 3.84
C LEU A 51 1.26 -5.20 2.43
N ARG A 52 2.31 -6.02 2.24
CA ARG A 52 2.87 -6.33 0.92
C ARG A 52 1.84 -6.98 0.02
N SER A 53 1.09 -7.95 0.54
CA SER A 53 0.05 -8.65 -0.22
C SER A 53 -1.10 -7.71 -0.58
N LEU A 54 -1.50 -6.83 0.35
CA LEU A 54 -2.55 -5.84 0.12
C LEU A 54 -2.16 -4.82 -0.97
N LEU A 55 -0.92 -4.32 -0.93
CA LEU A 55 -0.40 -3.41 -1.96
C LEU A 55 -0.35 -4.10 -3.34
N LEU A 56 0.03 -5.38 -3.40
CA LEU A 56 -0.02 -6.16 -4.64
C LEU A 56 -1.45 -6.32 -5.17
N GLN A 57 -2.44 -6.61 -4.31
CA GLN A 57 -3.84 -6.69 -4.73
C GLN A 57 -4.36 -5.35 -5.27
N ALA A 58 -3.96 -4.23 -4.65
CA ALA A 58 -4.29 -2.90 -5.12
C ALA A 58 -3.67 -2.58 -6.49
N GLN A 59 -2.50 -3.13 -6.83
CA GLN A 59 -1.89 -3.01 -8.17
C GLN A 59 -2.79 -3.60 -9.26
N TYR A 60 -3.40 -4.75 -8.98
CA TYR A 60 -4.19 -5.49 -9.96
C TYR A 60 -5.68 -5.13 -9.93
N GLY A 61 -6.08 -4.13 -9.12
CA GLY A 61 -7.48 -3.74 -8.92
C GLY A 61 -8.39 -4.89 -8.45
N THR A 62 -7.79 -5.97 -7.95
CA THR A 62 -8.52 -7.18 -7.56
C THR A 62 -8.76 -7.08 -6.06
N PHE A 63 -9.87 -6.48 -5.69
CA PHE A 63 -10.47 -6.67 -4.37
C PHE A 63 -11.51 -7.79 -4.55
N SER A 64 -11.25 -8.97 -3.98
CA SER A 64 -12.26 -10.03 -3.89
C SER A 64 -13.13 -9.86 -2.65
#